data_AF-A0A6P6Q952-F1
#
_entry.id   AF-A0A6P6Q952-F1
#
_cell.length_a   1.000
_cell.length_b   1.000
_cell.length_c   1.000
_cell.angle_alpha   90.00
_cell.angle_beta   90.00
_cell.angle_gamma   90.00
#
_symmetry.space_group_name_H-M   'P 1'
#
loop_
_entity.id
_entity.type
_entity.pdbx_description
1 polymer ?
#
loop_
_entity_poly.entity_id
_entity_poly.type
_entity_poly.pdbx_seq_one_letter_code
_entity_poly.pdbx_strand_id
1 'polypeptide(L)'
;MFALSLSPSTAAKSLLNKKADVKKRKSSSTVQYMPQSNSAKNSIVTSPKGNVPSPALEPQTTVIHNPVDGIKESSDSSNTTIEDEDVKGKSLDSGSVKALSEVSQSSLGSAPAIFSRKQEIIKITEQLIEAINNGDFDAYAKICDPGLTSFEPEALGNLVEGMDFHRFYFENLLSKNSKPIHTTILNPHVHLIGEDAACIAYIRLTQFVDGQGRPRSSQSEETRVWHRRDSKWQNVHFHCSGAPAAPLQ
;
A
#
# COMPACT_ATOMS: atom_id res chain seq x y z
N MET A 1 52.72 7.30 36.01
CA MET A 1 53.36 8.13 34.98
C MET A 1 52.67 7.84 33.65
N PHE A 2 52.08 8.89 33.04
CA PHE A 2 51.85 9.18 31.61
C PHE A 2 51.46 8.04 30.63
N ALA A 3 50.53 8.17 29.69
CA ALA A 3 49.65 9.25 29.27
C ALA A 3 48.53 8.69 28.35
N LEU A 4 47.42 9.42 28.31
CA LEU A 4 46.33 9.35 27.33
C LEU A 4 46.79 9.83 25.95
N SER A 5 46.18 9.33 24.86
CA SER A 5 45.95 10.14 23.66
C SER A 5 44.56 9.86 23.05
N LEU A 6 43.58 10.64 23.49
CA LEU A 6 42.43 11.04 22.69
C LEU A 6 42.85 12.23 21.82
N SER A 7 42.42 12.28 20.55
CA SER A 7 42.01 13.54 19.91
C SER A 7 41.41 13.30 18.50
N PRO A 8 40.30 14.00 18.15
CA PRO A 8 39.50 13.82 16.94
C PRO A 8 39.87 14.82 15.83
N SER A 9 39.45 14.57 14.58
CA SER A 9 39.47 15.59 13.52
C SER A 9 38.06 15.88 13.01
N THR A 10 37.56 17.03 13.46
CA THR A 10 36.49 17.85 12.89
C THR A 10 36.87 18.39 11.51
N ALA A 11 35.89 18.57 10.61
CA ALA A 11 35.58 19.85 9.95
C ALA A 11 34.68 19.66 8.72
N ALA A 12 33.47 20.23 8.81
CA ALA A 12 32.64 20.58 7.67
C ALA A 12 33.30 21.69 6.84
N LYS A 13 33.13 21.65 5.51
CA LYS A 13 33.44 22.79 4.62
C LYS A 13 32.18 23.22 3.88
N SER A 14 31.60 24.31 4.36
CA SER A 14 30.67 25.17 3.62
C SER A 14 31.47 26.01 2.61
N LEU A 15 30.99 26.09 1.37
CA LEU A 15 31.47 27.05 0.36
C LEU A 15 30.31 27.91 -0.12
N LEU A 16 30.08 29.01 0.60
CA LEU A 16 29.37 30.19 0.11
C LEU A 16 30.35 31.02 -0.74
N ASN A 17 30.09 31.13 -2.05
CA ASN A 17 30.79 32.11 -2.89
C ASN A 17 29.95 33.40 -3.04
N LYS A 18 30.62 34.51 -2.71
CA LYS A 18 30.15 35.90 -2.82
C LYS A 18 29.98 36.32 -4.29
N LYS A 19 28.99 37.22 -4.47
CA LYS A 19 28.60 37.93 -5.70
C LYS A 19 29.79 38.60 -6.42
N ALA A 20 29.78 38.51 -7.75
CA ALA A 20 30.40 39.46 -8.66
C ALA A 20 29.30 40.10 -9.54
N ASP A 21 29.37 41.41 -9.69
CA ASP A 21 28.42 42.28 -10.38
C ASP A 21 28.78 42.41 -11.89
N VAL A 22 27.78 42.85 -12.67
CA VAL A 22 27.86 43.43 -14.02
C VAL A 22 27.91 42.47 -15.24
N LYS A 23 26.75 42.19 -15.84
CA LYS A 23 26.28 42.84 -17.11
C LYS A 23 24.91 42.32 -17.54
N LYS A 24 23.92 43.23 -17.62
CA LYS A 24 22.57 43.03 -18.16
C LYS A 24 22.64 42.46 -19.59
N ARG A 25 22.16 41.22 -19.78
CA ARG A 25 21.68 40.74 -21.08
C ARG A 25 20.17 40.80 -21.08
N LYS A 26 19.62 41.55 -22.04
CA LYS A 26 18.19 41.64 -22.32
C LYS A 26 17.75 40.31 -22.93
N SER A 27 16.95 39.51 -22.21
CA SER A 27 16.16 38.46 -22.83
C SER A 27 14.74 39.00 -22.98
N SER A 28 14.41 39.37 -24.22
CA SER A 28 13.05 39.73 -24.61
C SER A 28 12.20 38.47 -24.60
N SER A 29 11.21 38.45 -23.72
CA SER A 29 10.01 37.65 -23.83
C SER A 29 9.26 38.01 -25.13
N THR A 30 8.69 36.99 -25.79
CA THR A 30 7.38 36.97 -26.49
C THR A 30 7.41 35.90 -27.59
N VAL A 31 6.79 34.74 -27.37
CA VAL A 31 5.96 34.00 -28.36
C VAL A 31 4.96 33.14 -27.55
N GLN A 32 3.80 33.71 -27.24
CA GLN A 32 2.46 33.34 -27.75
C GLN A 32 1.84 32.07 -27.14
N TYR A 33 1.01 32.28 -26.12
CA TYR A 33 -0.12 31.41 -25.78
C TYR A 33 -1.16 31.49 -26.90
N MET A 34 -1.53 30.35 -27.49
CA MET A 34 -2.76 30.21 -28.28
C MET A 34 -3.95 30.05 -27.34
N PRO A 35 -4.98 30.90 -27.41
CA PRO A 35 -6.27 30.59 -26.81
C PRO A 35 -7.10 29.78 -27.80
N GLN A 36 -7.52 28.58 -27.41
CA GLN A 36 -8.45 27.77 -28.18
C GLN A 36 -9.87 28.18 -27.79
N SER A 37 -10.48 29.04 -28.59
CA SER A 37 -11.90 29.40 -28.52
C SER A 37 -12.72 28.46 -29.37
N ASN A 38 -13.79 27.86 -28.82
CA ASN A 38 -14.99 27.57 -29.60
C ASN A 38 -16.23 27.74 -28.72
N SER A 39 -17.14 28.57 -29.23
CA SER A 39 -18.38 29.03 -28.63
C SER A 39 -19.57 28.11 -28.97
N ALA A 40 -20.47 28.02 -27.98
CA ALA A 40 -21.86 27.54 -27.93
C ALA A 40 -22.68 27.33 -29.23
N LYS A 41 -23.57 26.32 -29.23
CA LYS A 41 -25.05 26.46 -29.30
C LYS A 41 -25.82 25.13 -29.13
N ASN A 42 -27.02 25.26 -28.53
CA ASN A 42 -28.04 24.29 -28.13
C ASN A 42 -28.51 23.28 -29.20
N SER A 43 -29.12 22.14 -28.77
CA SER A 43 -30.55 21.79 -29.06
C SER A 43 -30.90 20.29 -28.95
N ILE A 44 -31.90 19.99 -28.09
CA ILE A 44 -33.05 19.06 -28.25
C ILE A 44 -32.86 17.52 -28.15
N VAL A 45 -33.81 16.97 -27.38
CA VAL A 45 -34.22 15.60 -27.04
C VAL A 45 -34.55 14.70 -28.24
N THR A 46 -34.24 13.39 -28.15
CA THR A 46 -35.15 12.24 -28.43
C THR A 46 -34.44 10.89 -28.19
N SER A 47 -35.07 9.99 -27.44
CA SER A 47 -34.72 8.56 -27.32
C SER A 47 -35.45 7.74 -28.41
N PRO A 48 -35.02 6.50 -28.76
CA PRO A 48 -35.54 5.32 -28.04
C PRO A 48 -34.63 4.08 -27.91
N LYS A 49 -35.03 3.25 -26.93
CA LYS A 49 -34.71 1.86 -26.52
C LYS A 49 -33.88 0.91 -27.43
N GLY A 50 -33.01 0.13 -26.76
CA GLY A 50 -32.47 -1.18 -27.18
C GLY A 50 -31.90 -1.95 -25.98
N ASN A 51 -32.07 -3.28 -25.96
CA ASN A 51 -32.10 -4.17 -24.78
C ASN A 51 -30.93 -5.19 -24.78
N VAL A 52 -30.20 -5.37 -23.67
CA VAL A 52 -29.43 -6.61 -23.35
C VAL A 52 -29.10 -6.70 -21.85
N PRO A 53 -29.11 -7.90 -21.23
CA PRO A 53 -28.88 -8.07 -19.79
C PRO A 53 -27.39 -8.23 -19.43
N SER A 54 -26.97 -7.64 -18.31
CA SER A 54 -25.64 -7.83 -17.72
C SER A 54 -25.59 -9.07 -16.81
N PRO A 55 -24.47 -9.82 -16.76
CA PRO A 55 -24.30 -11.00 -15.92
C PRO A 55 -24.02 -10.65 -14.44
N ALA A 56 -24.22 -11.66 -13.61
CA ALA A 56 -24.37 -11.64 -12.16
C ALA A 56 -23.18 -11.08 -11.37
N LEU A 57 -23.51 -10.40 -10.26
CA LEU A 57 -22.62 -9.88 -9.24
C LEU A 57 -22.05 -11.02 -8.36
N GLU A 58 -20.73 -11.05 -8.19
CA GLU A 58 -20.05 -11.83 -7.15
C GLU A 58 -20.25 -11.18 -5.76
N PRO A 59 -20.27 -11.95 -4.67
CA PRO A 59 -20.54 -11.42 -3.34
C PRO A 59 -19.37 -10.55 -2.84
N GLN A 60 -19.67 -9.27 -2.59
CA GLN A 60 -18.77 -8.35 -1.89
C GLN A 60 -18.88 -8.59 -0.37
N THR A 61 -17.75 -8.79 0.30
CA THR A 61 -17.70 -8.83 1.76
C THR A 61 -17.62 -7.39 2.29
N THR A 62 -18.73 -6.85 2.75
CA THR A 62 -18.80 -5.59 3.50
C THR A 62 -18.46 -5.84 4.97
N VAL A 63 -17.40 -5.23 5.50
CA VAL A 63 -17.15 -5.16 6.95
C VAL A 63 -17.62 -3.79 7.43
N ILE A 64 -18.74 -3.77 8.15
CA ILE A 64 -19.32 -2.57 8.77
C ILE A 64 -18.86 -2.54 10.22
N HIS A 65 -18.13 -1.50 10.63
CA HIS A 65 -17.94 -1.19 12.05
C HIS A 65 -18.59 0.17 12.37
N ASN A 66 -19.63 0.12 13.19
CA ASN A 66 -20.23 1.28 13.83
C ASN A 66 -19.93 1.15 15.33
N PRO A 67 -19.32 2.14 16.01
CA PRO A 67 -19.15 2.05 17.45
C PRO A 67 -20.39 2.65 18.14
N VAL A 68 -21.12 1.84 18.93
CA VAL A 68 -21.63 2.16 20.28
C VAL A 68 -22.49 1.00 20.84
N ASP A 69 -22.41 0.84 22.15
CA ASP A 69 -22.86 -0.23 23.04
C ASP A 69 -24.27 -0.82 22.81
N GLY A 70 -24.37 -2.15 22.93
CA GLY A 70 -25.64 -2.86 23.01
C GLY A 70 -25.51 -4.38 22.91
N ILE A 71 -25.38 -5.05 24.06
CA ILE A 71 -25.66 -6.47 24.29
C ILE A 71 -26.75 -7.07 23.37
N LYS A 72 -26.37 -8.04 22.53
CA LYS A 72 -27.15 -9.27 22.29
C LYS A 72 -26.35 -10.32 21.52
N GLU A 73 -26.26 -11.50 22.12
CA GLU A 73 -25.71 -12.71 21.52
C GLU A 73 -26.48 -13.10 20.25
N SER A 74 -25.77 -13.61 19.25
CA SER A 74 -26.34 -14.40 18.17
C SER A 74 -25.28 -15.39 17.71
N SER A 75 -25.36 -16.60 18.26
CA SER A 75 -24.78 -17.80 17.69
C SER A 75 -25.41 -18.07 16.33
N ASP A 76 -24.62 -18.49 15.36
CA ASP A 76 -25.13 -19.43 14.36
C ASP A 76 -24.05 -20.42 13.95
N SER A 77 -24.35 -21.68 14.26
CA SER A 77 -23.56 -22.87 13.98
C SER A 77 -23.77 -23.29 12.52
N SER A 78 -22.72 -23.78 11.86
CA SER A 78 -22.87 -24.59 10.65
C SER A 78 -22.23 -25.96 10.87
N ASN A 79 -23.11 -26.94 10.82
CA ASN A 79 -22.93 -28.37 11.02
C ASN A 79 -22.48 -28.99 9.68
N THR A 80 -21.46 -29.86 9.69
CA THR A 80 -21.23 -30.81 8.59
C THR A 80 -21.13 -32.22 9.15
N THR A 81 -22.04 -33.04 8.66
CA THR A 81 -22.28 -34.45 8.94
C THR A 81 -21.10 -35.32 8.52
N ILE A 82 -20.59 -36.13 9.44
CA ILE A 82 -19.70 -37.26 9.17
C ILE A 82 -20.59 -38.46 8.89
N GLU A 83 -20.54 -38.99 7.68
CA GLU A 83 -21.08 -40.31 7.36
C GLU A 83 -19.94 -41.34 7.47
N ASP A 84 -20.10 -42.28 8.39
CA ASP A 84 -19.33 -43.51 8.51
C ASP A 84 -19.67 -44.45 7.35
N GLU A 85 -18.68 -45.05 6.69
CA GLU A 85 -18.81 -46.39 6.11
C GLU A 85 -17.51 -47.19 6.29
N ASP A 86 -17.68 -48.37 6.86
CA ASP A 86 -16.69 -49.32 7.31
C ASP A 86 -16.71 -50.52 6.34
N VAL A 87 -15.66 -50.72 5.55
CA VAL A 87 -15.48 -51.97 4.77
C VAL A 87 -14.07 -52.52 4.92
N LYS A 88 -14.04 -53.60 5.71
CA LYS A 88 -13.06 -54.68 5.80
C LYS A 88 -12.59 -55.20 4.43
N GLY A 89 -11.27 -55.21 4.22
CA GLY A 89 -10.63 -55.92 3.10
C GLY A 89 -9.19 -56.32 3.41
N LYS A 90 -8.94 -57.62 3.63
CA LYS A 90 -7.60 -58.21 3.79
C LYS A 90 -6.93 -58.38 2.42
N SER A 91 -5.64 -58.07 2.30
CA SER A 91 -4.65 -58.94 1.63
C SER A 91 -3.22 -58.46 1.90
N LEU A 92 -2.36 -59.42 2.23
CA LEU A 92 -0.90 -59.31 2.27
C LEU A 92 -0.36 -59.36 0.83
N ASP A 93 0.71 -58.62 0.54
CA ASP A 93 1.89 -59.18 -0.15
C ASP A 93 3.14 -58.31 0.07
N SER A 94 4.28 -58.99 0.14
CA SER A 94 5.63 -58.51 0.45
C SER A 94 6.42 -58.32 -0.85
N GLY A 95 7.21 -57.24 -0.95
CA GLY A 95 8.10 -57.06 -2.10
C GLY A 95 9.04 -55.86 -1.98
N SER A 96 10.23 -56.11 -1.43
CA SER A 96 11.37 -55.19 -1.34
C SER A 96 11.93 -54.80 -2.72
N VAL A 97 12.15 -53.51 -2.99
CA VAL A 97 13.31 -53.00 -3.75
C VAL A 97 13.56 -51.52 -3.44
N LYS A 98 14.83 -51.20 -3.13
CA LYS A 98 15.39 -49.87 -2.95
C LYS A 98 15.51 -49.15 -4.29
N ALA A 99 15.20 -47.85 -4.34
CA ALA A 99 15.84 -46.90 -5.25
C ALA A 99 15.77 -45.48 -4.67
N LEU A 100 16.93 -44.97 -4.25
CA LEU A 100 17.17 -43.56 -3.99
C LEU A 100 17.05 -42.80 -5.31
N SER A 101 16.17 -41.80 -5.36
CA SER A 101 16.28 -40.69 -6.28
C SER A 101 15.94 -39.42 -5.52
N GLU A 102 16.99 -38.75 -5.03
CA GLU A 102 16.92 -37.37 -4.57
C GLU A 102 16.62 -36.49 -5.79
N VAL A 103 15.33 -36.25 -6.02
CA VAL A 103 14.88 -35.12 -6.82
C VAL A 103 14.74 -33.96 -5.86
N SER A 104 15.55 -32.92 -6.05
CA SER A 104 15.47 -31.64 -5.36
C SER A 104 14.06 -31.05 -5.52
N GLN A 105 13.18 -31.36 -4.58
CA GLN A 105 11.87 -30.72 -4.47
C GLN A 105 12.09 -29.33 -3.88
N SER A 106 12.03 -28.33 -4.76
CA SER A 106 11.67 -26.97 -4.36
C SER A 106 10.46 -27.04 -3.43
N SER A 107 10.60 -26.51 -2.22
CA SER A 107 9.58 -26.50 -1.15
C SER A 107 8.35 -25.68 -1.56
N LEU A 108 7.46 -26.29 -2.34
CA LEU A 108 6.11 -25.79 -2.59
C LEU A 108 5.31 -26.01 -1.30
N GLY A 109 5.25 -24.98 -0.45
CA GLY A 109 4.40 -24.98 0.74
C GLY A 109 2.95 -25.31 0.39
N SER A 110 2.22 -25.92 1.33
CA SER A 110 0.83 -26.33 1.10
C SER A 110 -0.06 -25.13 0.73
N ALA A 111 -1.03 -25.33 -0.16
CA ALA A 111 -1.94 -24.27 -0.60
C ALA A 111 -2.60 -23.47 0.54
N PRO A 112 -3.02 -24.11 1.67
CA PRO A 112 -3.52 -23.38 2.85
C PRO A 112 -2.48 -22.47 3.50
N ALA A 113 -1.21 -22.90 3.59
CA ALA A 113 -0.13 -22.10 4.17
C ALA A 113 0.22 -20.88 3.29
N ILE A 114 0.17 -21.04 1.96
CA ILE A 114 0.37 -19.93 1.01
C ILE A 114 -0.75 -18.90 1.15
N PHE A 115 -2.01 -19.34 1.22
CA PHE A 115 -3.15 -18.44 1.40
C PHE A 115 -3.03 -17.64 2.70
N SER A 116 -2.69 -18.31 3.80
CA SER A 116 -2.47 -17.67 5.10
C SER A 116 -1.37 -16.61 5.05
N ARG A 117 -0.23 -16.88 4.40
CA ARG A 117 0.86 -15.91 4.24
C ARG A 117 0.45 -14.70 3.40
N LYS A 118 -0.33 -14.89 2.33
CA LYS A 118 -0.84 -13.76 1.54
C LYS A 118 -1.76 -12.85 2.39
N GLN A 119 -2.60 -13.44 3.22
CA GLN A 119 -3.47 -12.68 4.14
C GLN A 119 -2.68 -11.91 5.20
N GLU A 120 -1.57 -12.45 5.69
CA GLU A 120 -0.68 -11.72 6.59
C GLU A 120 -0.14 -10.43 5.96
N ILE A 121 0.28 -10.49 4.68
CA ILE A 121 0.77 -9.32 3.94
C ILE A 121 -0.33 -8.28 3.70
N ILE A 122 -1.56 -8.74 3.40
CA ILE A 122 -2.72 -7.83 3.26
C ILE A 122 -2.98 -7.13 4.59
N LYS A 123 -3.05 -7.89 5.69
CA LYS A 123 -3.35 -7.38 7.03
C LYS A 123 -2.32 -6.37 7.54
N ILE A 124 -1.02 -6.59 7.30
CA ILE A 124 0.01 -5.61 7.70
C ILE A 124 -0.03 -4.37 6.81
N THR A 125 -0.44 -4.50 5.54
CA THR A 125 -0.66 -3.36 4.64
C THR A 125 -1.85 -2.51 5.09
N GLU A 126 -2.94 -3.14 5.54
CA GLU A 126 -4.09 -2.44 6.12
C GLU A 126 -3.71 -1.66 7.39
N GLN A 127 -2.96 -2.29 8.30
CA GLN A 127 -2.45 -1.61 9.51
C GLN A 127 -1.55 -0.41 9.17
N LEU A 128 -0.71 -0.54 8.14
CA LEU A 128 0.13 0.57 7.66
C LEU A 128 -0.73 1.73 7.16
N ILE A 129 -1.76 1.46 6.36
CA ILE A 129 -2.68 2.47 5.83
C ILE A 129 -3.50 3.12 6.95
N GLU A 130 -3.91 2.34 7.96
CA GLU A 130 -4.58 2.86 9.14
C GLU A 130 -3.70 3.85 9.91
N ALA A 131 -2.42 3.52 10.12
CA ALA A 131 -1.46 4.44 10.75
C ALA A 131 -1.33 5.76 9.96
N ILE A 132 -1.30 5.69 8.63
CA ILE A 132 -1.27 6.88 7.76
C ILE A 132 -2.56 7.71 7.92
N ASN A 133 -3.72 7.08 7.82
CA ASN A 133 -5.02 7.76 7.90
C ASN A 133 -5.25 8.43 9.26
N ASN A 134 -4.72 7.84 10.34
CA ASN A 134 -4.81 8.38 11.70
C ASN A 134 -3.72 9.42 12.00
N GLY A 135 -2.77 9.64 11.09
CA GLY A 135 -1.62 10.50 11.35
C GLY A 135 -0.73 10.00 12.50
N ASP A 136 -0.71 8.69 12.75
CA ASP A 136 0.12 8.06 13.78
C ASP A 136 1.50 7.70 13.21
N PHE A 137 2.43 8.63 13.34
CA PHE A 137 3.80 8.43 12.86
C PHE A 137 4.53 7.32 13.62
N ASP A 138 4.26 7.13 14.91
CA ASP A 138 4.97 6.14 15.72
C ASP A 138 4.56 4.71 15.32
N ALA A 139 3.29 4.48 15.02
CA ALA A 139 2.82 3.23 14.43
C ALA A 139 3.41 3.01 13.03
N TYR A 140 3.37 4.05 12.18
CA TYR A 140 3.95 4.00 10.83
C TYR A 140 5.44 3.64 10.84
N ALA A 141 6.23 4.30 11.69
CA ALA A 141 7.66 4.07 11.84
C ALA A 141 8.00 2.69 12.41
N LYS A 142 7.12 2.10 13.22
CA LYS A 142 7.28 0.71 13.67
C LYS A 142 7.10 -0.30 12.54
N ILE A 143 6.25 -0.01 11.56
CA ILE A 143 5.95 -0.91 10.45
C ILE A 143 6.96 -0.74 9.30
N CYS A 144 7.55 0.44 9.13
CA CYS A 144 8.53 0.69 8.08
C CYS A 144 9.95 0.32 8.49
N ASP A 145 10.78 -0.01 7.50
CA ASP A 145 12.23 -0.06 7.68
C ASP A 145 12.80 1.37 7.78
N PRO A 146 13.77 1.65 8.68
CA PRO A 146 14.36 2.99 8.78
C PRO A 146 15.01 3.51 7.50
N GLY A 147 15.45 2.61 6.61
CA GLY A 147 15.96 2.89 5.26
C GLY A 147 14.93 2.69 4.15
N LEU A 148 13.63 2.81 4.46
CA LEU A 148 12.54 2.76 3.47
C LEU A 148 12.86 3.64 2.26
N THR A 149 12.72 3.07 1.07
CA THR A 149 12.83 3.83 -0.18
C THR A 149 11.46 4.06 -0.79
N SER A 150 11.24 5.21 -1.43
CA SER A 150 9.92 5.51 -2.02
C SER A 150 9.96 6.30 -3.33
N PHE A 151 9.02 5.95 -4.20
CA PHE A 151 8.57 6.78 -5.32
C PHE A 151 7.10 7.15 -5.10
N GLU A 152 6.81 8.44 -5.08
CA GLU A 152 5.45 8.95 -4.91
C GLU A 152 5.31 10.32 -5.57
N PRO A 153 4.08 10.78 -5.89
CA PRO A 153 3.86 12.07 -6.55
C PRO A 153 4.56 13.23 -5.86
N GLU A 154 4.58 13.21 -4.53
CA GLU A 154 5.21 14.20 -3.65
C GLU A 154 6.73 14.27 -3.81
N ALA A 155 7.38 13.17 -4.22
CA ALA A 155 8.82 13.11 -4.47
C ALA A 155 9.24 13.70 -5.82
N LEU A 156 8.28 14.13 -6.65
CA LEU A 156 8.51 14.78 -7.95
C LEU A 156 9.44 13.99 -8.88
N GLY A 157 9.27 12.67 -8.90
CA GLY A 157 10.05 11.75 -9.74
C GLY A 157 11.42 11.35 -9.18
N ASN A 158 11.77 11.76 -7.96
CA ASN A 158 13.01 11.34 -7.29
C ASN A 158 12.77 10.13 -6.39
N LEU A 159 13.82 9.32 -6.20
CA LEU A 159 13.83 8.31 -5.16
C LEU A 159 14.09 9.00 -3.81
N VAL A 160 13.17 8.83 -2.87
CA VAL A 160 13.32 9.28 -1.49
C VAL A 160 13.80 8.12 -0.64
N GLU A 161 14.70 8.40 0.31
CA GLU A 161 15.22 7.42 1.26
C GLU A 161 15.02 7.88 2.71
N GLY A 162 14.68 6.92 3.57
CA GLY A 162 14.46 7.15 4.99
C GLY A 162 13.09 7.72 5.31
N MET A 163 12.87 7.99 6.61
CA MET A 163 11.55 8.30 7.16
C MET A 163 11.26 9.81 7.27
N ASP A 164 12.29 10.65 7.19
CA ASP A 164 12.16 12.09 7.48
C ASP A 164 11.28 12.82 6.45
N PHE A 165 11.30 12.38 5.20
CA PHE A 165 10.43 12.91 4.15
C PHE A 165 8.95 12.69 4.49
N HIS A 166 8.58 11.47 4.93
CA HIS A 166 7.21 11.15 5.33
C HIS A 166 6.81 11.85 6.63
N ARG A 167 7.73 11.92 7.61
CA ARG A 167 7.50 12.60 8.91
C ARG A 167 6.95 14.01 8.73
N PHE A 168 7.44 14.76 7.74
CA PHE A 168 6.94 16.09 7.41
C PHE A 168 5.42 16.11 7.19
N TYR A 169 4.86 15.15 6.44
CA TYR A 169 3.42 15.06 6.17
C TYR A 169 2.63 14.65 7.41
N PHE A 170 3.18 13.78 8.26
CA PHE A 170 2.55 13.44 9.53
C PHE A 170 2.41 14.66 10.45
N GLU A 171 3.48 15.44 10.62
CA GLU A 171 3.50 16.61 11.52
C GLU A 171 2.66 17.78 10.99
N ASN A 172 2.57 17.94 9.67
CA ASN A 172 1.99 19.15 9.07
C ASN A 172 0.61 18.95 8.46
N LEU A 173 0.21 17.72 8.13
CA LEU A 173 -1.04 17.45 7.42
C LEU A 173 -1.88 16.35 8.08
N LEU A 174 -1.33 15.13 8.21
CA LEU A 174 -2.12 13.96 8.60
C LEU A 174 -2.59 14.04 10.07
N SER A 175 -1.71 14.40 11.00
CA SER A 175 -2.06 14.53 12.43
C SER A 175 -3.06 15.65 12.74
N LYS A 176 -3.24 16.60 11.82
CA LYS A 176 -4.15 17.75 11.98
C LYS A 176 -5.50 17.54 11.29
N ASN A 177 -5.66 16.44 10.56
CA ASN A 177 -6.88 16.19 9.82
C ASN A 177 -7.96 15.59 10.73
N SER A 178 -9.05 16.32 10.92
CA SER A 178 -10.22 15.86 11.68
C SER A 178 -11.38 15.41 10.79
N LYS A 179 -11.25 15.51 9.46
CA LYS A 179 -12.31 15.14 8.53
C LYS A 179 -12.33 13.63 8.31
N PRO A 180 -13.52 13.02 8.11
CA PRO A 180 -13.62 11.61 7.78
C PRO A 180 -12.85 11.26 6.50
N ILE A 181 -12.02 10.21 6.59
CA ILE A 181 -11.38 9.55 5.47
C ILE A 181 -11.80 8.09 5.49
N HIS A 182 -12.26 7.57 4.37
CA HIS A 182 -12.52 6.15 4.17
C HIS A 182 -11.60 5.62 3.07
N THR A 183 -10.87 4.54 3.34
CA THR A 183 -9.96 3.93 2.37
C THR A 183 -10.39 2.49 2.09
N THR A 184 -10.37 2.10 0.83
CA THR A 184 -10.62 0.74 0.36
C THR A 184 -9.44 0.26 -0.46
N ILE A 185 -8.96 -0.94 -0.14
CA ILE A 185 -7.96 -1.66 -0.95
C ILE A 185 -8.71 -2.50 -1.98
N LEU A 186 -8.50 -2.21 -3.25
CA LEU A 186 -9.13 -2.92 -4.36
C LEU A 186 -8.10 -3.83 -5.04
N ASN A 187 -8.55 -5.04 -5.37
CA ASN A 187 -7.79 -6.05 -6.11
C ASN A 187 -6.36 -6.29 -5.59
N PRO A 188 -6.16 -6.57 -4.28
CA PRO A 188 -4.82 -6.82 -3.76
C PRO A 188 -4.22 -8.08 -4.38
N HIS A 189 -3.01 -7.94 -4.94
CA HIS A 189 -2.26 -9.04 -5.51
C HIS A 189 -0.92 -9.21 -4.80
N VAL A 190 -0.78 -10.33 -4.08
CA VAL A 190 0.42 -10.66 -3.31
C VAL A 190 1.27 -11.70 -4.02
N HIS A 191 2.55 -11.37 -4.21
CA HIS A 191 3.62 -12.26 -4.65
C HIS A 191 4.55 -12.56 -3.46
N LEU A 192 4.59 -13.82 -3.03
CA LEU A 192 5.53 -14.28 -2.00
C LEU A 192 6.88 -14.61 -2.64
N ILE A 193 7.97 -14.08 -2.08
CA ILE A 193 9.32 -14.21 -2.61
C ILE A 193 10.15 -14.93 -1.54
N GLY A 194 10.18 -16.25 -1.61
CA GLY A 194 10.80 -17.08 -0.57
C GLY A 194 10.02 -17.07 0.74
N GLU A 195 10.74 -17.12 1.86
CA GLU A 195 10.15 -17.16 3.21
C GLU A 195 9.99 -15.78 3.83
N ASP A 196 10.95 -14.89 3.57
CA ASP A 196 11.11 -13.61 4.29
C ASP A 196 10.84 -12.37 3.44
N ALA A 197 10.39 -12.52 2.19
CA ALA A 197 10.03 -11.38 1.36
C ALA A 197 8.66 -11.56 0.69
N ALA A 198 7.98 -10.44 0.47
CA ALA A 198 6.74 -10.38 -0.27
C ALA A 198 6.59 -9.05 -0.99
N CYS A 199 5.85 -9.05 -2.08
CA CYS A 199 5.44 -7.85 -2.79
C CYS A 199 3.91 -7.85 -2.86
N ILE A 200 3.29 -6.72 -2.57
CA ILE A 200 1.85 -6.51 -2.76
C ILE A 200 1.64 -5.32 -3.69
N ALA A 201 0.75 -5.49 -4.67
CA ALA A 201 0.25 -4.41 -5.51
C ALA A 201 -1.27 -4.32 -5.37
N TYR A 202 -1.81 -3.11 -5.33
CA TYR A 202 -3.25 -2.88 -5.16
C TYR A 202 -3.63 -1.49 -5.67
N ILE A 203 -4.93 -1.28 -5.85
CA ILE A 203 -5.51 0.04 -6.07
C ILE A 203 -6.00 0.56 -4.71
N ARG A 204 -5.57 1.76 -4.32
CA ARG A 204 -6.10 2.45 -3.14
C ARG A 204 -7.14 3.46 -3.59
N LEU A 205 -8.40 3.21 -3.19
CA LEU A 205 -9.49 4.16 -3.36
C LEU A 205 -9.72 4.88 -2.03
N THR A 206 -9.62 6.20 -2.03
CA THR A 206 -9.81 7.02 -0.84
C THR A 206 -10.96 7.98 -1.05
N GLN A 207 -11.95 7.93 -0.16
CA GLN A 207 -13.06 8.86 -0.09
C GLN A 207 -12.84 9.82 1.08
N PHE A 208 -13.03 11.10 0.84
CA PHE A 208 -12.76 12.15 1.84
C PHE A 208 -13.68 13.36 1.62
N VAL A 209 -13.73 14.25 2.60
CA VAL A 209 -14.45 15.52 2.51
C VAL A 209 -13.46 16.67 2.26
N ASP A 210 -13.65 17.43 1.19
CA ASP A 210 -12.74 18.52 0.79
C ASP A 210 -12.92 19.80 1.63
N GLY A 211 -12.13 20.85 1.34
CA GLY A 211 -12.20 22.17 1.98
C GLY A 211 -13.59 22.82 1.93
N GLN A 212 -14.41 22.49 0.91
CA GLN A 212 -15.76 23.01 0.74
C GLN A 212 -16.85 22.16 1.40
N GLY A 213 -16.46 21.09 2.12
CA GLY A 213 -17.40 20.16 2.73
C GLY A 213 -18.01 19.16 1.75
N ARG A 214 -17.45 19.01 0.54
CA ARG A 214 -17.99 18.11 -0.48
C ARG A 214 -17.29 16.76 -0.43
N PRO A 215 -18.03 15.63 -0.55
CA PRO A 215 -17.41 14.31 -0.65
C PRO A 215 -16.70 14.18 -2.00
N ARG A 216 -15.46 13.68 -1.96
CA ARG A 216 -14.60 13.43 -3.12
C ARG A 216 -14.03 12.02 -3.04
N SER A 217 -13.52 11.54 -4.17
CA SER A 217 -12.79 10.28 -4.23
C SER A 217 -11.51 10.49 -5.03
N SER A 218 -10.43 9.83 -4.60
CA SER A 218 -9.15 9.77 -5.29
C SER A 218 -8.72 8.31 -5.42
N GLN A 219 -8.04 8.00 -6.53
CA GLN A 219 -7.46 6.70 -6.79
C GLN A 219 -5.94 6.83 -6.91
N SER A 220 -5.23 5.85 -6.37
CA SER A 220 -3.80 5.63 -6.61
C SER A 220 -3.52 4.14 -6.81
N GLU A 221 -2.48 3.83 -7.57
CA GLU A 221 -1.95 2.47 -7.70
C GLU A 221 -0.71 2.36 -6.83
N GLU A 222 -0.72 1.40 -5.90
CA GLU A 222 0.32 1.28 -4.89
C GLU A 222 0.99 -0.09 -4.95
N THR A 223 2.32 -0.09 -4.84
CA THR A 223 3.15 -1.27 -4.67
C THR A 223 3.97 -1.15 -3.40
N ARG A 224 3.98 -2.20 -2.58
CA ARG A 224 4.80 -2.29 -1.38
C ARG A 224 5.62 -3.57 -1.39
N VAL A 225 6.90 -3.42 -1.07
CA VAL A 225 7.79 -4.54 -0.81
C VAL A 225 7.96 -4.70 0.69
N TRP A 226 7.75 -5.91 1.16
CA TRP A 226 7.82 -6.33 2.53
C TRP A 226 9.01 -7.26 2.72
N HIS A 227 9.77 -7.04 3.77
CA HIS A 227 10.84 -7.92 4.20
C HIS A 227 10.65 -8.26 5.68
N ARG A 228 10.80 -9.53 6.03
CA ARG A 228 10.66 -10.03 7.38
C ARG A 228 12.02 -10.07 8.06
N ARG A 229 12.14 -9.42 9.22
CA ARG A 229 13.32 -9.50 10.10
C ARG A 229 12.85 -9.81 11.50
N ASP A 230 13.47 -10.77 12.17
CA ASP A 230 13.10 -11.17 13.53
C ASP A 230 11.59 -11.46 13.68
N SER A 231 11.03 -12.18 12.70
CA SER A 231 9.60 -12.53 12.61
C SER A 231 8.64 -11.33 12.47
N LYS A 232 9.14 -10.14 12.17
CA LYS A 232 8.34 -8.94 11.94
C LYS A 232 8.45 -8.48 10.50
N TRP A 233 7.31 -8.29 9.84
CA TRP A 233 7.26 -7.67 8.52
C TRP A 233 7.55 -6.18 8.61
N GLN A 234 8.46 -5.71 7.76
CA GLN A 234 8.75 -4.30 7.57
C GLN A 234 8.58 -3.89 6.11
N ASN A 235 7.96 -2.74 5.88
CA ASN A 235 7.89 -2.18 4.53
C ASN A 235 9.26 -1.57 4.19
N VAL A 236 9.93 -2.11 3.18
CA VAL A 236 11.28 -1.69 2.76
C VAL A 236 11.26 -0.82 1.49
N HIS A 237 10.19 -0.91 0.70
CA HIS A 237 10.01 -0.08 -0.49
C HIS A 237 8.53 0.22 -0.73
N PHE A 238 8.24 1.44 -1.18
CA PHE A 238 6.91 1.89 -1.56
C PHE A 238 6.94 2.61 -2.91
N HIS A 239 5.98 2.30 -3.78
CA HIS A 239 5.74 3.06 -5.00
C HIS A 239 4.26 3.41 -5.08
N CYS A 240 3.96 4.70 -5.23
CA CYS A 240 2.63 5.23 -5.52
C CYS A 240 2.62 5.92 -6.89
N SER A 241 1.66 5.56 -7.74
CA SER A 241 1.29 6.34 -8.92
C SER A 241 -0.16 6.84 -8.83
N GLY A 242 -0.47 7.87 -9.60
CA GLY A 242 -1.81 8.45 -9.65
C GLY A 242 -1.94 9.68 -8.75
N ALA A 243 -3.04 9.80 -8.02
CA ALA A 243 -3.30 10.95 -7.17
C ALA A 243 -2.34 11.00 -5.96
N PRO A 244 -1.97 12.20 -5.48
CA PRO A 244 -1.19 12.38 -4.25
C PRO A 244 -1.82 11.66 -3.05
N ALA A 245 -0.99 11.17 -2.13
CA ALA A 245 -1.45 10.33 -1.02
C ALA A 245 -2.34 11.10 -0.03
N ALA A 246 -2.13 12.42 0.06
CA ALA A 246 -3.01 13.33 0.77
C ALA A 246 -3.64 14.32 -0.22
N PRO A 247 -4.98 14.44 -0.24
CA PRO A 247 -5.63 15.48 -1.04
C PRO A 247 -5.12 16.84 -0.59
N LEU A 248 -4.63 17.64 -1.54
CA LEU A 248 -4.42 19.08 -1.30
C LEU A 248 -5.77 19.65 -0.84
N GLN A 249 -5.86 20.02 0.45
CA GLN A 249 -7.08 20.52 1.07
C GLN A 249 -7.48 21.89 0.54
#